data_AF-A0A6G2VXN0-F1
#
_entry.id   AF-A0A6G2VXN0-F1
#
_cell.length_a   1.000
_cell.length_b   1.000
_cell.length_c   1.000
_cell.angle_alpha   90.00
_cell.angle_beta   90.00
_cell.angle_gamma   90.00
#
_symmetry.space_group_name_H-M   'P 1'
#
loop_
_entity.id
_entity.type
_entity.pdbx_description
1 polymer ?
#
loop_
_entity_poly.entity_id
_entity_poly.type
_entity_poly.pdbx_seq_one_letter_code
_entity_poly.pdbx_strand_id
1 'polypeptide(L)'
;MADTERSHPETVTVELSGSKEDARLVFDALRACFATDRGADEDPQQLHETRPMVWLGTYDVADARGEGCPPVHLGDSVQADIQGGPWAVDRFRTTLDSMFTVQETSAASGDQERDLHLRLESR
;
A
#
# COMPACT_ATOMS: atom_id res chain seq x y z
N MET A 1 19.00 -2.82 23.28
CA MET A 1 17.86 -2.14 23.95
C MET A 1 17.48 -0.95 23.08
N ALA A 2 16.17 -0.68 22.98
CA ALA A 2 15.44 0.11 21.96
C ALA A 2 15.14 -0.73 20.70
N ASP A 3 13.91 -0.90 20.23
CA ASP A 3 12.65 -0.23 20.56
C ASP A 3 11.46 -1.04 20.00
N THR A 4 10.38 -1.08 20.77
CA THR A 4 9.00 -1.31 20.30
C THR A 4 8.57 -2.73 19.89
N GLU A 5 8.35 -3.56 20.90
CA GLU A 5 7.23 -4.52 20.91
C GLU A 5 5.91 -3.71 20.87
N ARG A 6 5.54 -3.16 19.71
CA ARG A 6 4.15 -2.73 19.43
C ARG A 6 3.32 -4.02 19.36
N SER A 7 2.83 -4.47 20.51
CA SER A 7 2.18 -5.79 20.67
C SER A 7 0.85 -5.98 19.93
N HIS A 8 0.45 -5.07 19.04
CA HIS A 8 -0.57 -5.33 18.01
C HIS A 8 -0.13 -4.61 16.74
N PRO A 9 0.33 -5.32 15.69
CA PRO A 9 0.71 -4.65 14.48
C PRO A 9 -0.56 -4.18 13.78
N GLU A 10 -0.93 -2.91 13.99
CA GLU A 10 -1.82 -2.16 13.09
C GLU A 10 -1.09 -1.87 11.78
N THR A 11 -0.46 -2.90 11.23
CA THR A 11 0.27 -2.87 9.98
C THR A 11 -0.55 -3.57 8.92
N VAL A 12 -0.53 -3.03 7.72
CA VAL A 12 -1.05 -3.69 6.53
C VAL A 12 0.11 -4.07 5.63
N THR A 13 0.02 -5.26 5.09
CA THR A 13 0.86 -5.72 3.99
C THR A 13 0.21 -5.28 2.69
N VAL A 14 0.98 -4.65 1.83
CA VAL A 14 0.51 -4.12 0.54
C VAL A 14 1.34 -4.73 -0.56
N GLU A 15 0.66 -5.36 -1.51
CA GLU A 15 1.22 -5.92 -2.72
C GLU A 15 0.78 -5.09 -3.91
N LEU A 16 1.74 -4.51 -4.62
CA LEU A 16 1.47 -3.77 -5.85
C LEU A 16 1.92 -4.58 -7.04
N SER A 17 1.07 -4.64 -8.07
CA SER A 17 1.43 -5.23 -9.37
C SER A 17 0.99 -4.33 -10.52
N GLY A 18 1.86 -4.24 -11.54
CA GLY A 18 1.69 -3.31 -12.66
C GLY A 18 3.04 -2.85 -13.22
N SER A 19 3.09 -1.59 -13.67
CA SER A 19 4.34 -0.96 -14.09
C SER A 19 5.23 -0.63 -12.90
N LYS A 20 6.54 -0.76 -13.08
CA LYS A 20 7.54 -0.39 -12.07
C LYS A 20 7.44 1.09 -11.68
N GLU A 21 7.25 1.95 -12.67
CA GLU A 21 7.17 3.41 -12.46
C GLU A 21 5.96 3.76 -11.61
N ASP A 22 4.79 3.19 -11.93
CA ASP A 22 3.57 3.41 -11.17
C ASP A 22 3.66 2.82 -9.76
N ALA A 23 4.19 1.61 -9.62
CA ALA A 23 4.40 1.00 -8.30
C ALA A 23 5.32 1.86 -7.42
N ARG A 24 6.41 2.41 -7.99
CA ARG A 24 7.30 3.34 -7.30
C ARG A 24 6.55 4.57 -6.82
N LEU A 25 5.75 5.18 -7.70
CA LEU A 25 4.97 6.38 -7.40
C LEU A 25 3.97 6.13 -6.26
N VAL A 26 3.26 4.99 -6.28
CA VAL A 26 2.35 4.60 -5.20
C VAL A 26 3.11 4.42 -3.89
N PHE A 27 4.24 3.72 -3.88
CA PHE A 27 5.04 3.57 -2.67
C PHE A 27 5.59 4.90 -2.15
N ASP A 28 5.96 5.83 -3.04
CA ASP A 28 6.43 7.17 -2.66
C ASP A 28 5.33 8.05 -2.05
N ALA A 29 4.10 7.91 -2.54
CA ALA A 29 2.93 8.50 -1.88
C ALA A 29 2.69 7.87 -0.51
N LEU A 30 2.68 6.53 -0.44
CA LEU A 30 2.37 5.80 0.79
C LEU A 30 3.38 6.08 1.90
N ARG A 31 4.68 6.12 1.60
CA ARG A 31 5.73 6.46 2.59
C ARG A 31 5.62 7.89 3.14
N ALA A 32 5.01 8.81 2.38
CA ALA A 32 4.78 10.17 2.86
C ALA A 32 3.63 10.20 3.89
N CYS A 33 2.66 9.29 3.76
CA CYS A 33 1.51 9.21 4.65
C CYS A 33 1.64 8.18 5.79
N PHE A 34 2.44 7.13 5.63
CA PHE A 34 2.56 6.03 6.58
C PHE A 34 4.01 5.69 6.85
N ALA A 35 4.30 5.21 8.06
CA ALA A 35 5.59 4.60 8.34
C ALA A 35 5.67 3.25 7.62
N THR A 36 6.78 3.00 6.93
CA THR A 36 7.03 1.75 6.23
C THR A 36 8.35 1.16 6.68
N ASP A 37 8.42 -0.17 6.68
CA ASP A 37 9.66 -0.91 6.91
C ASP A 37 10.61 -0.80 5.70
N ARG A 38 10.09 -0.45 4.51
CA ARG A 38 10.92 -0.23 3.33
C ARG A 38 11.87 0.95 3.52
N GLY A 39 13.15 0.71 3.25
CA GLY A 39 14.14 1.77 3.19
C GLY A 39 13.81 2.78 2.09
N ALA A 40 14.15 4.05 2.31
CA ALA A 40 14.04 5.11 1.29
C ALA A 40 14.80 4.81 -0.02
N ASP A 41 15.75 3.88 0.04
CA ASP A 41 16.60 3.41 -1.07
C ASP A 41 16.08 2.09 -1.68
N GLU A 42 15.04 1.47 -1.11
CA GLU A 42 14.39 0.27 -1.65
C GLU A 42 13.40 0.64 -2.77
N ASP A 43 13.98 0.97 -3.91
CA ASP A 43 13.25 1.16 -5.15
C ASP A 43 12.74 -0.19 -5.68
N PRO A 44 11.46 -0.30 -6.08
CA PRO A 44 10.94 -1.51 -6.71
C PRO A 44 11.78 -1.86 -7.95
N GLN A 45 12.54 -2.96 -7.89
CA GLN A 45 13.33 -3.41 -9.03
C GLN A 45 12.47 -4.26 -9.95
N GLN A 46 12.61 -4.12 -11.26
CA GLN A 46 11.98 -5.03 -12.23
C GLN A 46 13.00 -6.09 -12.63
N LEU A 47 12.96 -7.24 -11.95
CA LEU A 47 13.90 -8.33 -12.15
C LEU A 47 13.52 -9.22 -13.34
N HIS A 48 12.27 -9.12 -13.83
CA HIS A 48 11.76 -9.91 -14.95
C HIS A 48 10.91 -9.05 -15.88
N GLU A 49 11.14 -9.17 -17.19
CA GLU A 49 10.44 -8.39 -18.22
C GLU A 49 9.08 -9.02 -18.64
N THR A 50 8.89 -10.32 -18.41
CA THR A 50 7.75 -11.09 -18.95
C THR A 50 6.75 -11.55 -17.89
N ARG A 51 7.14 -11.56 -16.61
CA ARG A 51 6.25 -11.96 -15.51
C ARG A 51 5.73 -10.70 -14.83
N PRO A 52 4.44 -10.63 -14.48
CA PRO A 52 3.92 -9.54 -13.67
C PRO A 52 4.74 -9.48 -12.38
N MET A 53 5.42 -8.36 -12.18
CA MET A 53 6.21 -8.18 -10.98
C MET A 53 5.30 -7.70 -9.87
N VAL A 54 5.46 -8.32 -8.70
CA VAL A 54 4.76 -7.95 -7.48
C VAL A 54 5.78 -7.34 -6.54
N TRP A 55 5.43 -6.19 -5.99
CA TRP A 55 6.24 -5.50 -5.01
C TRP A 55 5.49 -5.47 -3.68
N LEU A 56 6.12 -5.98 -2.64
CA LEU A 56 5.58 -6.04 -1.30
C LEU A 56 6.11 -4.85 -0.47
N GLY A 57 5.23 -4.24 0.32
CA GLY A 57 5.59 -3.25 1.34
C GLY A 57 4.67 -3.34 2.55
N THR A 58 5.25 -3.26 3.76
CA THR A 58 4.49 -3.23 5.01
C THR A 58 4.37 -1.80 5.50
N TYR A 59 3.17 -1.39 5.87
CA TYR A 59 2.82 -0.04 6.28
C TYR A 59 2.14 -0.06 7.65
N ASP A 60 2.65 0.72 8.60
CA ASP A 60 2.00 0.98 9.88
C ASP A 60 0.94 2.08 9.70
N VAL A 61 -0.31 1.72 9.96
CA VAL A 61 -1.47 2.61 9.80
C VAL A 61 -1.98 3.18 11.13
N ALA A 62 -1.29 2.89 12.23
CA ALA A 62 -1.59 3.44 13.55
C ALA A 62 -1.38 4.96 13.57
N ASP A 63 -0.31 5.44 12.93
CA ASP A 63 0.03 6.87 12.81
C ASP A 63 -0.01 7.30 11.33
N ALA A 64 -1.22 7.39 10.78
CA ALA A 64 -1.41 8.01 9.47
C ALA A 64 -1.06 9.50 9.59
N ARG A 65 0.06 9.91 8.98
CA ARG A 65 0.50 11.31 8.87
C ARG A 65 -0.42 12.03 7.88
N GLY A 66 -1.63 12.27 8.34
CA GLY A 66 -2.66 12.95 7.58
C GLY A 66 -2.19 14.34 7.19
N GLU A 67 -2.64 14.77 6.00
CA GLU A 67 -2.50 16.12 5.45
C GLU A 67 -1.16 16.38 4.73
N GLY A 68 -1.01 15.83 3.52
CA GLY A 68 0.05 16.31 2.61
C GLY A 68 0.54 15.35 1.53
N CYS A 69 -0.07 14.18 1.33
CA CYS A 69 0.36 13.32 0.24
C CYS A 69 0.08 14.00 -1.11
N PRO A 70 1.11 14.19 -1.95
CA PRO A 70 0.96 14.84 -3.24
C PRO A 70 0.03 14.01 -4.14
N PRO A 71 -0.76 14.64 -5.03
CA PRO A 71 -1.50 13.91 -6.04
C PRO A 71 -0.49 13.17 -6.92
N VAL A 72 -0.68 11.86 -7.04
CA VAL A 72 0.17 11.01 -7.85
C VAL A 72 -0.57 10.63 -9.12
N HIS A 73 0.07 10.88 -10.25
CA HIS A 73 -0.44 10.52 -11.56
C HIS A 73 0.13 9.18 -11.98
N LEU A 74 -0.73 8.17 -12.00
CA LEU A 74 -0.40 6.85 -12.54
C LEU A 74 -0.58 6.88 -14.07
N GLY A 75 0.38 6.32 -14.80
CA GLY A 75 0.30 6.13 -16.25
C GLY A 75 -0.67 5.01 -16.62
N ASP A 76 -0.71 3.95 -15.82
CA ASP A 76 -1.58 2.78 -16.00
C ASP A 76 -2.25 2.36 -14.68
N SER A 77 -3.30 1.53 -14.78
CA SER A 77 -3.98 0.99 -13.61
C SER A 77 -3.08 0.02 -12.84
N VAL A 78 -2.86 0.27 -11.56
CA VAL A 78 -2.06 -0.58 -10.66
C VAL A 78 -2.98 -1.44 -9.83
N GLN A 79 -2.70 -2.73 -9.71
CA GLN A 79 -3.41 -3.58 -8.76
C GLN A 79 -2.71 -3.50 -7.41
N ALA A 80 -3.50 -3.32 -6.35
CA ALA A 80 -3.05 -3.19 -4.98
C ALA A 80 -3.83 -4.16 -4.10
N ASP A 81 -3.15 -5.19 -3.61
CA ASP A 81 -3.72 -6.18 -2.70
C ASP A 81 -3.27 -5.82 -1.28
N ILE A 82 -4.22 -5.68 -0.36
CA ILE A 82 -3.97 -5.20 1.00
C ILE A 82 -4.44 -6.26 1.98
N GLN A 83 -3.51 -6.76 2.77
CA GLN A 83 -3.77 -7.73 3.82
C GLN A 83 -3.44 -7.17 5.20
N GLY A 84 -4.34 -7.38 6.16
CA GLY A 84 -4.08 -7.03 7.54
C GLY A 84 -5.33 -7.09 8.41
N GLY A 85 -5.29 -6.46 9.58
CA GLY A 85 -6.46 -6.38 10.45
C GLY A 85 -7.62 -5.63 9.77
N PRO A 86 -8.90 -6.00 10.01
CA PRO A 86 -10.05 -5.38 9.34
C PRO A 86 -10.14 -3.87 9.54
N TRP A 87 -9.73 -3.37 10.71
CA TRP A 87 -9.62 -1.93 10.99
C TRP A 87 -8.48 -1.26 10.19
N ALA A 88 -7.32 -1.92 10.12
CA ALA A 88 -6.13 -1.40 9.48
C ALA A 88 -6.33 -1.28 7.96
N VAL A 89 -6.93 -2.32 7.35
CA VAL A 89 -7.27 -2.36 5.92
C VAL A 89 -8.26 -1.25 5.56
N ASP A 90 -9.29 -1.04 6.37
CA ASP A 90 -10.31 0.00 6.13
C ASP A 90 -9.73 1.42 6.22
N ARG A 91 -8.87 1.65 7.22
CA ARG A 91 -8.13 2.91 7.41
C ARG A 91 -7.20 3.18 6.23
N PHE A 92 -6.48 2.16 5.77
CA PHE A 92 -5.57 2.27 4.63
C PHE A 92 -6.30 2.57 3.33
N ARG A 93 -7.40 1.85 3.06
CA ARG A 93 -8.28 2.09 1.91
C ARG A 93 -8.80 3.53 1.88
N THR A 94 -9.28 4.05 3.01
CA THR A 94 -9.79 5.43 3.10
C THR A 94 -8.72 6.46 2.74
N THR A 95 -7.47 6.18 3.09
CA THR A 95 -6.33 7.04 2.78
C THR A 95 -5.97 6.97 1.30
N LEU A 96 -5.95 5.76 0.72
CA LEU A 96 -5.79 5.57 -0.72
C LEU A 96 -6.87 6.28 -1.54
N ASP A 97 -8.14 6.21 -1.13
CA ASP A 97 -9.28 6.85 -1.81
C ASP A 97 -9.15 8.38 -1.87
N SER A 98 -8.43 8.95 -0.90
CA SER A 98 -8.14 10.39 -0.88
C SER A 98 -7.08 10.81 -1.91
N MET A 99 -6.21 9.90 -2.35
CA MET A 99 -5.08 10.19 -3.26
C MET A 99 -5.31 9.67 -4.69
N PHE A 100 -5.94 8.52 -4.80
CA PHE A 100 -6.13 7.78 -6.05
C PHE A 100 -7.62 7.50 -6.27
N THR A 101 -7.97 7.19 -7.52
CA THR A 101 -9.25 6.56 -7.80
C THR A 101 -9.14 5.09 -7.41
N VAL A 102 -9.78 4.71 -6.29
CA VAL A 102 -9.75 3.34 -5.76
C VAL A 102 -10.98 2.56 -6.22
N GLN A 103 -10.76 1.50 -6.99
CA GLN A 103 -11.80 0.55 -7.37
C GLN A 103 -11.60 -0.76 -6.61
N GLU A 104 -12.52 -1.09 -5.73
CA GLU A 104 -12.56 -2.41 -5.08
C GLU A 104 -12.97 -3.47 -6.12
N THR A 105 -12.06 -4.40 -6.41
CA THR A 105 -12.32 -5.50 -7.33
C THR A 105 -12.82 -6.73 -6.57
N SER A 106 -12.21 -7.02 -5.43
CA SER A 106 -12.59 -8.13 -4.55
C SER A 106 -12.23 -7.80 -3.09
N ALA A 107 -12.96 -8.38 -2.14
CA ALA A 107 -12.63 -8.35 -0.72
C ALA A 107 -12.89 -9.72 -0.10
N ALA A 108 -11.94 -10.22 0.70
CA ALA A 108 -12.11 -11.40 1.54
C ALA A 108 -11.91 -11.00 3.00
N SER A 109 -12.71 -11.56 3.90
CA SER A 109 -12.61 -11.28 5.34
C SER A 109 -12.60 -12.61 6.08
N GLY A 110 -11.49 -12.89 6.74
CA GLY A 110 -11.34 -13.97 7.71
C GLY A 110 -11.77 -13.52 9.11
N ASP A 111 -11.58 -14.41 10.09
CA ASP A 111 -11.97 -14.19 11.48
C ASP A 111 -11.14 -13.08 12.16
N GLN A 112 -9.88 -12.92 11.73
CA GLN A 112 -8.92 -11.96 12.31
C GLN A 112 -8.19 -11.11 11.26
N GLU A 113 -8.28 -11.50 9.98
CA GLU A 113 -7.56 -10.88 8.87
C GLU A 113 -8.53 -10.50 7.76
N ARG A 114 -8.24 -9.41 7.06
CA ARG A 114 -8.99 -8.93 5.91
C ARG A 114 -8.02 -8.76 4.75
N ASP A 115 -8.47 -9.20 3.59
CA ASP A 115 -7.79 -9.10 2.31
C ASP A 115 -8.65 -8.25 1.39
N LEU A 116 -8.03 -7.28 0.73
CA LEU A 116 -8.73 -6.31 -0.10
C LEU A 116 -7.94 -6.13 -1.39
N HIS A 117 -8.55 -6.56 -2.49
CA HIS A 117 -8.01 -6.41 -3.83
C HIS A 117 -8.57 -5.13 -4.45
N LEU A 118 -7.70 -4.15 -4.62
CA LEU A 118 -8.01 -2.85 -5.18
C LEU A 118 -7.33 -2.66 -6.53
N ARG A 119 -7.95 -1.85 -7.37
CA ARG A 119 -7.33 -1.24 -8.53
C ARG A 119 -7.19 0.25 -8.28
N LEU A 120 -5.97 0.76 -8.39
CA LEU A 120 -5.62 2.16 -8.25
C LEU A 120 -5.47 2.76 -9.65
N GLU A 121 -6.11 3.90 -9.87
CA GLU A 121 -6.01 4.69 -11.09
C GLU A 121 -5.68 6.14 -10.75
N SER A 122 -5.09 6.88 -11.69
CA SER A 122 -4.91 8.32 -11.51
C SER A 122 -6.26 8.98 -11.29
N ARG A 123 -6.30 9.93 -10.35
CA ARG A 123 -7.44 10.82 -10.14
C ARG A 123 -7.36 12.04 -11.06
#